data_AF-A0A3B8P6U3-F1
#
_entry.id   AF-A0A3B8P6U3-F1
#
_cell.length_a   1.000
_cell.length_b   1.000
_cell.length_c   1.000
_cell.angle_alpha   90.00
_cell.angle_beta   90.00
_cell.angle_gamma   90.00
#
_symmetry.space_group_name_H-M   'P 1'
#
loop_
_entity.id
_entity.type
_entity.pdbx_description
1 polymer ?
#
loop_
_entity_poly.entity_id
_entity_poly.type
_entity_poly.pdbx_seq_one_letter_code
_entity_poly.pdbx_strand_id
1 'polypeptide(L)' 'VIYLHASVEQQVGRTARDRNRPLLRTANPEATLRNLLETRDPLYREIADLVVETDERPPRMVVLDILERLQQLPPR' A
#
# COMPACT_ATOMS: atom_id res chain seq x y z
N VAL A 1 13.91 0.04 -1.50
CA VAL A 1 12.55 -0.54 -1.49
C VAL A 1 11.60 0.51 -0.94
N ILE A 2 10.55 0.83 -1.70
CA ILE A 2 9.53 1.80 -1.30
C ILE A 2 8.25 1.02 -1.02
N TYR A 3 7.69 1.18 0.17
CA TYR A 3 6.40 0.61 0.55
C TYR A 3 5.30 1.68 0.42
N LEU A 4 4.31 1.41 -0.43
CA LEU A 4 3.10 2.21 -0.57
C LEU A 4 2.05 1.71 0.41
N HIS A 5 1.91 2.40 1.53
CA HIS A 5 0.90 2.07 2.53
C HIS A 5 -0.45 2.68 2.15
N ALA A 6 -1.51 1.91 2.32
CA ALA A 6 -2.89 2.35 2.11
C ALA A 6 -3.78 1.70 3.16
N SER A 7 -4.74 2.43 3.71
CA SER A 7 -5.73 1.87 4.64
C SER A 7 -6.54 0.74 4.00
N VAL A 8 -7.09 -0.14 4.84
CA VAL A 8 -7.99 -1.22 4.38
C VAL A 8 -9.18 -0.64 3.61
N GLU A 9 -9.71 0.50 4.06
CA GLU A 9 -10.81 1.21 3.40
C GLU A 9 -10.44 1.62 1.96
N GLN A 10 -9.27 2.23 1.77
CA GLN A 10 -8.77 2.58 0.43
C GLN A 10 -8.50 1.34 -0.42
N GLN A 11 -7.97 0.26 0.16
CA GLN A 11 -7.76 -1.01 -0.54
C GLN A 11 -9.09 -1.61 -1.03
N VAL A 12 -10.14 -1.61 -0.20
CA VAL A 12 -11.49 -2.06 -0.58
C VAL A 12 -12.01 -1.22 -1.74
N GLY A 13 -11.99 0.11 -1.62
CA GLY A 13 -12.47 1.01 -2.68
C GLY A 13 -11.77 0.80 -4.03
N ARG A 14 -10.45 0.59 -4.00
CA ARG A 14 -9.63 0.37 -5.21
C ARG A 14 -9.78 -1.03 -5.81
N THR A 15 -10.10 -2.05 -5.01
CA THR A 15 -10.15 -3.46 -5.46
C THR A 15 -11.56 -3.98 -5.70
N ALA A 16 -12.61 -3.27 -5.29
CA ALA A 16 -14.01 -3.72 -5.34
C ALA A 16 -14.49 -4.22 -6.72
N ARG A 17 -13.95 -3.71 -7.83
CA ARG A 17 -14.34 -4.10 -9.20
C ARG A 17 -13.31 -4.97 -9.92
N ASP A 18 -12.21 -5.29 -9.26
CA ASP A 18 -11.10 -6.04 -9.85
C ASP A 18 -11.33 -7.56 -9.67
N ARG A 19 -11.72 -8.22 -10.76
CA ARG A 19 -11.94 -9.67 -10.77
C ARG A 19 -10.65 -10.47 -10.75
N ASN A 20 -9.48 -9.85 -11.00
CA ASN A 20 -8.18 -10.53 -11.06
C ASN A 20 -7.51 -10.67 -9.69
N ARG A 21 -8.30 -10.61 -8.60
CA ARG A 21 -7.85 -10.71 -7.21
C ARG A 21 -8.35 -12.02 -6.56
N PRO A 22 -7.73 -13.20 -6.81
CA PRO A 22 -8.22 -14.48 -6.29
C PRO A 22 -8.43 -14.49 -4.77
N LEU A 23 -7.51 -13.90 -4.00
CA LEU A 23 -7.61 -13.83 -2.54
C LEU A 23 -8.81 -13.00 -2.06
N LEU A 24 -9.32 -12.07 -2.87
CA LEU A 24 -10.45 -11.21 -2.52
C LEU A 24 -11.80 -11.76 -3.01
N ARG A 25 -11.81 -12.93 -3.66
CA ARG A 25 -13.05 -13.61 -4.09
C ARG A 25 -13.66 -14.40 -2.93
N THR A 26 -13.96 -13.71 -1.83
CA THR A 26 -14.52 -14.28 -0.60
C THR A 26 -15.82 -13.57 -0.23
N ALA A 27 -16.57 -14.11 0.74
CA ALA A 27 -17.79 -13.48 1.23
C ALA A 27 -17.54 -12.14 1.93
N ASN A 28 -16.34 -11.92 2.46
CA ASN A 28 -15.93 -10.69 3.12
C ASN A 28 -14.50 -10.27 2.70
N PRO A 29 -14.37 -9.54 1.57
CA PRO A 29 -13.07 -9.06 1.07
C PRO A 29 -12.38 -8.09 2.04
N GLU A 30 -13.14 -7.26 2.77
CA GLU A 30 -12.58 -6.32 3.75
C GLU A 30 -11.88 -7.07 4.90
N ALA A 31 -12.54 -8.07 5.49
CA ALA A 31 -11.92 -8.90 6.53
C ALA A 31 -10.67 -9.62 6.00
N THR A 32 -10.70 -10.05 4.73
CA THR A 32 -9.53 -10.66 4.09
C THR A 32 -8.38 -9.66 3.98
N LEU A 33 -8.64 -8.43 3.51
CA LEU A 33 -7.63 -7.36 3.43
C LEU A 33 -7.08 -6.99 4.81
N ARG A 34 -7.92 -6.93 5.85
CA ARG A 34 -7.50 -6.65 7.23
C ARG A 34 -6.53 -7.71 7.75
N ASN A 35 -6.86 -8.99 7.60
CA ASN A 35 -6.00 -10.09 8.02
C ASN A 35 -4.67 -10.11 7.25
N LEU A 36 -4.73 -9.84 5.94
CA LEU A 36 -3.54 -9.74 5.10
C LEU A 36 -2.65 -8.57 5.54
N LEU A 37 -3.23 -7.41 5.84
CA LEU A 37 -2.49 -6.24 6.30
C LEU A 37 -1.85 -6.49 7.66
N GLU A 38 -2.58 -7.08 8.62
CA GLU A 38 -2.04 -7.42 9.95
C GLU A 38 -0.81 -8.33 9.86
N THR A 39 -0.84 -9.32 8.97
CA THR A 39 0.28 -10.26 8.79
C THR A 39 1.43 -9.64 7.99
N ARG A 40 1.13 -8.83 6.98
CA ARG A 40 2.13 -8.39 5.98
C ARG A 40 2.71 -7.01 6.25
N ASP A 41 2.00 -6.12 6.94
CA ASP A 41 2.47 -4.77 7.23
C ASP A 41 3.82 -4.75 7.98
N PRO A 42 4.05 -5.59 9.01
CA PRO A 42 5.36 -5.66 9.67
C PRO A 42 6.48 -6.07 8.70
N LEU A 43 6.22 -7.05 7.82
CA LEU A 43 7.19 -7.54 6.84
C LEU A 43 7.51 -6.48 5.77
N TYR A 44 6.50 -5.74 5.31
CA TYR A 44 6.71 -4.66 4.36
C TYR A 44 7.47 -3.49 4.97
N ARG A 45 7.20 -3.15 6.24
CA ARG A 45 7.93 -2.11 6.98
C ARG A 45 9.38 -2.49 7.25
N GLU A 46 9.65 -3.76 7.56
CA GLU A 46 11.00 -4.26 7.85
C GLU A 46 11.97 -4.03 6.68
N ILE A 47 11.52 -4.25 5.44
CA ILE A 47 12.37 -4.15 4.26
C ILE A 47 12.34 -2.76 3.59
N ALA A 48 11.45 -1.86 4.03
CA ALA A 48 11.24 -0.58 3.39
C ALA A 48 12.34 0.43 3.77
N ASP A 49 12.99 1.01 2.77
CA ASP A 49 13.78 2.24 2.95
C ASP A 49 12.87 3.45 3.16
N LEU A 50 11.69 3.38 2.57
CA LEU A 50 10.74 4.46 2.54
C LEU A 50 9.32 3.91 2.62
N VAL A 51 8.56 4.34 3.61
CA VAL A 51 7.12 4.11 3.70
C VAL A 51 6.41 5.39 3.29
N VAL A 52 5.48 5.29 2.34
CA VAL A 52 4.71 6.42 1.79
C VAL A 52 3.22 6.13 1.95
N GLU A 53 2.53 7.01 2.65
CA GLU A 53 1.07 6.98 2.79
C GLU A 53 0.40 7.45 1.49
N THR A 54 -0.55 6.65 0.99
CA THR A 54 -1.19 6.88 -0.32
C THR A 54 -2.70 7.15 -0.24
N ASP A 55 -3.23 7.26 0.96
CA ASP A 55 -4.65 7.52 1.19
C ASP A 55 -5.03 8.90 0.64
N GLU A 56 -6.11 8.96 -0.14
CA GLU A 56 -6.67 10.19 -0.73
C GLU A 56 -5.72 11.03 -1.61
N ARG A 57 -4.56 10.47 -1.98
CA ARG A 57 -3.56 11.17 -2.79
C ARG A 57 -3.61 10.73 -4.25
N PRO A 58 -3.67 11.67 -5.21
CA PRO A 58 -3.51 11.35 -6.62
C PRO A 58 -2.14 10.69 -6.89
N PRO A 59 -2.04 9.71 -7.81
CA PRO A 59 -0.78 9.03 -8.10
C PRO A 59 0.39 9.98 -8.42
N ARG A 60 0.11 11.08 -9.14
CA ARG A 60 1.13 12.10 -9.46
C ARG A 60 1.73 12.74 -8.20
N MET A 61 0.93 13.02 -7.18
CA MET A 61 1.41 13.60 -5.93
C MET A 61 2.23 12.61 -5.12
N VAL A 62 1.83 11.33 -5.13
CA VAL A 62 2.61 10.25 -4.49
C VAL A 62 3.98 10.11 -5.15
N VAL A 63 4.05 10.16 -6.48
CA VAL A 63 5.32 10.09 -7.22
C VAL A 63 6.24 11.27 -6.90
N LEU A 64 5.71 12.50 -6.86
CA LEU A 64 6.52 13.68 -6.54
C LEU A 64 7.12 13.62 -5.14
N ASP A 65 6.33 13.21 -4.15
CA ASP A 65 6.79 12.99 -2.77
C ASP A 65 7.86 11.89 -2.67
N ILE A 66 7.68 10.78 -3.41
CA ILE A 66 8.71 9.75 -3.51
C ILE A 66 10.02 10.33 -4.06
N LEU A 67 9.97 11.10 -5.15
CA LEU A 67 11.16 11.69 -5.76
C LEU A 67 11.88 12.66 -4.81
N GLU A 68 11.12 13.50 -4.10
CA GLU A 68 11.65 14.43 -3.11
C GLU A 68 12.36 13.68 -1.97
N ARG A 69 11.70 12.66 -1.40
CA ARG A 69 12.27 11.89 -0.29
C ARG A 69 13.47 11.02 -0.72
N LEU A 70 13.48 10.53 -1.96
CA LEU A 70 14.63 9.79 -2.49
C LEU A 70 15.90 10.65 -2.58
N GLN A 71 15.79 11.96 -2.83
CA GLN A 71 16.95 12.85 -2.85
C GLN A 71 17.58 13.05 -1.47
N GLN A 72 16.80 12.85 -0.40
CA GLN A 72 17.25 13.01 0.99
C GLN A 72 17.84 11.73 1.58
N LEU A 73 17.65 10.59 0.92
CA LEU A 73 18.18 9.32 1.39
C LEU A 73 19.68 9.21 1.06
N PRO A 74 20.49 8.66 1.98
CA PRO A 74 21.89 8.39 1.69
C PRO A 74 22.00 7.39 0.53
N PRO A 75 23.04 7.51 -0.31
CA PRO A 75 23.33 6.48 -1.30
C PRO A 75 23.51 5.14 -0.58
N ARG A 76 22.83 4.12 -1.10
CA ARG A 76 22.97 2.73 -0.64
C ARG A 76 24.24 2.10 -1.15
#